data_AF-A0A0D3RP46-F1
#
_entry.id   AF-A0A0D3RP46-F1
#
_cell.length_a   1.000
_cell.length_b   1.000
_cell.length_c   1.000
_cell.angle_alpha   90.00
_cell.angle_beta   90.00
_cell.angle_gamma   90.00
#
_symmetry.space_group_name_H-M   'P 1'
#
loop_
_entity.id
_entity.type
_entity.pdbx_description
1 polymer ?
#
loop_
_entity_poly.entity_id
_entity_poly.type
_entity_poly.pdbx_seq_one_letter_code
_entity_poly.pdbx_strand_id
1 'polypeptide(L)'
;MTQYRYSFKDYNKETMARSVGTDLPISTKQSIEICNMLRRVNLIKAKSMLNEVTIKRKAVPFKRFTNGVGHRAGDMASGRYPVKSSKNILSIIESAETNAQQKGLNTSKLSVVHISAQKAANQPRYGRHRGRRAKRTHIEVVLAETAEQEQKKGRHKKESKSEKKESSEMPKKDLDKSFKKEAKHDVKKAHDKGGEKK
;
A
#
# COMPACT_ATOMS: atom_id res chain seq x y z
N MET A 1 11.50 -15.47 -31.85
CA MET A 1 11.18 -15.11 -30.44
C MET A 1 10.06 -16.00 -29.96
N THR A 2 10.26 -16.75 -28.87
CA THR A 2 9.21 -17.59 -28.29
C THR A 2 8.10 -16.69 -27.73
N GLN A 3 6.85 -16.96 -28.12
CA GLN A 3 5.72 -16.15 -27.72
C GLN A 3 5.31 -16.49 -26.27
N TYR A 4 5.45 -15.54 -25.34
CA TYR A 4 4.95 -15.71 -23.97
C TYR A 4 3.42 -15.60 -23.95
N ARG A 5 2.75 -16.60 -23.36
CA ARG A 5 1.30 -16.60 -23.17
C ARG A 5 0.95 -16.11 -21.77
N TYR A 6 0.14 -15.07 -21.69
CA TYR A 6 -0.32 -14.49 -20.42
C TYR A 6 -1.38 -15.38 -19.77
N SER A 7 -1.42 -15.42 -18.44
CA SER A 7 -2.53 -16.11 -17.74
C SER A 7 -3.84 -15.30 -17.73
N PHE A 8 -3.74 -13.98 -17.94
CA PHE A 8 -4.87 -13.07 -18.05
C PHE A 8 -5.56 -13.21 -19.42
N LYS A 9 -6.84 -13.58 -19.43
CA LYS A 9 -7.60 -13.90 -20.66
C LYS A 9 -8.30 -12.68 -21.28
N ASP A 10 -8.88 -11.81 -20.46
CA ASP A 10 -9.77 -10.72 -20.89
C ASP A 10 -9.00 -9.46 -21.32
N TYR A 11 -8.05 -9.64 -22.24
CA TYR A 11 -7.15 -8.56 -22.66
C TYR A 11 -7.77 -7.70 -23.77
N ASN A 12 -8.10 -6.45 -23.44
CA ASN A 12 -8.48 -5.44 -24.43
C ASN A 12 -7.24 -4.62 -24.86
N LYS A 13 -6.95 -4.58 -26.16
CA LYS A 13 -5.79 -3.88 -26.71
C LYS A 13 -5.89 -2.35 -26.58
N GLU A 14 -7.10 -1.81 -26.61
CA GLU A 14 -7.38 -0.37 -26.62
C GLU A 14 -7.24 0.22 -25.22
N THR A 15 -7.78 -0.46 -24.21
CA THR A 15 -7.86 0.07 -22.84
C THR A 15 -6.79 -0.47 -21.88
N MET A 16 -6.00 -1.46 -22.31
CA MET A 16 -5.00 -2.12 -21.45
C MET A 16 -3.59 -2.16 -22.04
N ALA A 17 -2.61 -2.01 -21.15
CA ALA A 17 -1.19 -2.22 -21.44
C ALA A 17 -0.66 -3.43 -20.68
N ARG A 18 0.30 -4.15 -21.25
CA ARG A 18 0.91 -5.32 -20.61
C ARG A 18 2.42 -5.34 -20.78
N SER A 19 3.10 -5.96 -19.84
CA SER A 19 4.53 -6.21 -19.89
C SER A 19 4.84 -7.58 -19.26
N VAL A 20 5.94 -8.18 -19.68
CA VAL A 20 6.43 -9.44 -19.11
C VAL A 20 7.94 -9.33 -18.90
N GLY A 21 8.40 -9.77 -17.74
CA GLY A 21 9.82 -10.03 -17.49
C GLY A 21 10.05 -11.54 -17.41
N THR A 22 10.89 -12.07 -18.29
CA THR A 22 11.23 -13.50 -18.33
C THR A 22 12.58 -13.78 -17.64
N ASP A 23 12.70 -14.94 -17.00
CA ASP A 23 13.95 -15.43 -16.37
C ASP A 23 14.65 -14.43 -15.44
N LEU A 24 13.87 -13.68 -14.67
CA LEU A 24 14.40 -12.68 -13.75
C LEU A 24 15.15 -13.34 -12.59
N PRO A 25 16.33 -12.85 -12.18
CA PRO A 25 17.18 -13.46 -11.14
C PRO A 25 16.69 -13.17 -9.71
N ILE A 26 15.41 -13.39 -9.45
CA ILE A 26 14.74 -13.09 -8.17
C ILE A 26 14.05 -14.34 -7.59
N SER A 27 13.49 -14.23 -6.39
CA SER A 27 12.87 -15.36 -5.71
C SER A 27 11.36 -15.41 -5.94
N THR A 28 10.85 -16.51 -6.52
CA THR A 28 9.40 -16.73 -6.75
C THR A 28 8.55 -16.44 -5.53
N LYS A 29 8.94 -17.00 -4.38
CA LYS A 29 8.19 -16.84 -3.12
C LYS A 29 8.02 -15.37 -2.72
N GLN A 30 9.08 -14.57 -2.88
CA GLN A 30 9.04 -13.14 -2.53
C GLN A 30 8.23 -12.36 -3.58
N SER A 31 8.43 -12.68 -4.86
CA SER A 31 7.70 -12.04 -5.95
C SER A 31 6.19 -12.27 -5.81
N ILE A 32 5.74 -13.48 -5.44
CA ILE A 32 4.32 -13.78 -5.21
C ILE A 32 3.72 -12.86 -4.13
N GLU A 33 4.40 -12.67 -3.00
CA GLU A 33 3.91 -11.79 -1.92
C GLU A 33 3.89 -10.32 -2.34
N ILE A 34 4.90 -9.87 -3.09
CA ILE A 34 4.92 -8.51 -3.66
C ILE A 34 3.77 -8.33 -4.66
N CYS A 35 3.56 -9.28 -5.58
CA CYS A 35 2.46 -9.23 -6.55
C CYS A 35 1.09 -9.18 -5.85
N ASN A 36 0.91 -9.94 -4.76
CA ASN A 36 -0.33 -9.90 -3.97
C ASN A 36 -0.56 -8.53 -3.33
N MET A 37 0.50 -7.85 -2.88
CA MET A 37 0.42 -6.50 -2.31
C MET A 37 0.06 -5.43 -3.37
N LEU A 38 0.46 -5.62 -4.62
CA LEU A 38 0.29 -4.64 -5.70
C LEU A 38 -0.99 -4.81 -6.52
N ARG A 39 -1.69 -5.93 -6.38
CA ARG A 39 -2.91 -6.22 -7.15
C ARG A 39 -4.02 -5.22 -6.79
N ARG A 40 -4.70 -4.65 -7.80
CA ARG A 40 -5.79 -3.65 -7.66
C ARG A 40 -5.34 -2.35 -7.00
N VAL A 41 -4.09 -1.96 -7.19
CA VAL A 41 -3.54 -0.69 -6.70
C VAL A 41 -3.30 0.25 -7.88
N ASN A 42 -3.52 1.55 -7.66
CA ASN A 42 -3.19 2.59 -8.64
C ASN A 42 -1.68 2.58 -8.92
N LEU A 43 -1.30 2.86 -10.17
CA LEU A 43 0.10 2.74 -10.62
C LEU A 43 1.06 3.63 -9.83
N ILE A 44 0.68 4.88 -9.56
CA ILE A 44 1.47 5.84 -8.77
C ILE A 44 1.73 5.29 -7.36
N LYS A 45 0.68 4.77 -6.71
CA LYS A 45 0.78 4.19 -5.37
C LYS A 45 1.62 2.91 -5.39
N ALA A 46 1.49 2.07 -6.41
CA ALA A 46 2.27 0.85 -6.57
C ALA A 46 3.78 1.15 -6.65
N LYS A 47 4.18 2.15 -7.46
CA LYS A 47 5.58 2.61 -7.56
C LYS A 47 6.11 3.14 -6.24
N SER A 48 5.35 4.03 -5.59
CA SER A 48 5.70 4.57 -4.26
C SER A 48 5.92 3.45 -3.25
N MET A 49 5.01 2.47 -3.17
CA MET A 49 5.14 1.32 -2.28
C MET A 49 6.40 0.50 -2.56
N LEU A 50 6.73 0.24 -3.83
CA LEU A 50 7.95 -0.48 -4.19
C LEU A 50 9.22 0.28 -3.80
N ASN A 51 9.24 1.60 -4.02
CA ASN A 51 10.36 2.46 -3.62
C ASN A 51 10.54 2.46 -2.10
N GLU A 52 9.46 2.57 -1.32
CA GLU A 52 9.51 2.46 0.14
C GLU A 52 10.06 1.11 0.62
N VAL A 53 9.73 0.01 -0.07
CA VAL A 53 10.28 -1.32 0.25
C VAL A 53 11.78 -1.37 -0.06
N THR A 54 12.24 -0.71 -1.13
CA THR A 54 13.68 -0.67 -1.43
C THR A 54 14.51 0.08 -0.39
N ILE A 55 13.94 1.13 0.21
CA ILE A 55 14.52 1.92 1.30
C ILE A 55 14.24 1.26 2.67
N LYS A 56 13.55 0.11 2.70
CA LYS A 56 13.14 -0.63 3.90
C LYS A 56 12.24 0.15 4.87
N ARG A 57 11.51 1.16 4.35
CA ARG A 57 10.51 1.90 5.14
C ARG A 57 9.22 1.11 5.29
N LYS A 58 8.76 0.49 4.20
CA LYS A 58 7.52 -0.30 4.17
C LYS A 58 7.82 -1.79 4.07
N ALA A 59 7.25 -2.59 4.96
CA ALA A 59 7.37 -4.04 4.92
C ALA A 59 6.37 -4.62 3.91
N VAL A 60 6.78 -5.69 3.21
CA VAL A 60 5.86 -6.51 2.40
C VAL A 60 5.26 -7.56 3.32
N PRO A 61 3.92 -7.69 3.38
CA PRO A 61 3.27 -8.73 4.16
C PRO A 61 3.50 -10.09 3.50
N PHE A 62 3.97 -11.07 4.27
CA PHE A 62 4.11 -12.47 3.83
C PHE A 62 2.91 -13.26 4.34
N LYS A 63 2.03 -13.70 3.43
CA LYS A 63 0.80 -14.43 3.81
C LYS A 63 0.91 -15.93 3.60
N ARG A 64 1.57 -16.38 2.53
CA ARG A 64 1.69 -17.81 2.17
C ARG A 64 3.01 -18.40 2.66
N PHE A 65 4.11 -17.65 2.55
CA PHE A 65 5.45 -18.16 2.86
C PHE A 65 5.98 -17.61 4.19
N THR A 66 5.38 -18.04 5.30
CA THR A 66 5.60 -17.47 6.64
C THR A 66 6.64 -18.20 7.49
N ASN A 67 7.04 -19.42 7.13
CA ASN A 67 7.99 -20.21 7.93
C ASN A 67 9.31 -19.46 8.17
N GLY A 68 9.62 -19.18 9.44
CA GLY A 68 10.83 -18.46 9.86
C GLY A 68 10.83 -16.97 9.53
N VAL A 69 9.68 -16.37 9.26
CA VAL A 69 9.54 -14.93 9.01
C VAL A 69 9.17 -14.22 10.31
N GLY A 70 10.01 -13.27 10.74
CA GLY A 70 9.75 -12.48 11.93
C GLY A 70 8.58 -11.51 11.78
N HIS A 71 8.00 -11.12 12.91
CA HIS A 71 6.92 -10.15 12.96
C HIS A 71 7.40 -8.73 12.63
N ARG A 72 6.50 -7.90 12.10
CA ARG A 72 6.77 -6.51 11.74
C ARG A 72 5.58 -5.63 12.13
N ALA A 73 5.85 -4.36 12.39
CA ALA A 73 4.81 -3.39 12.71
C ALA A 73 3.85 -3.16 11.53
N GLY A 74 2.57 -2.97 11.84
CA GLY A 74 1.47 -2.74 10.89
C GLY A 74 0.44 -3.87 10.89
N ASP A 75 -0.45 -3.86 9.90
CA ASP A 75 -1.56 -4.83 9.75
C ASP A 75 -1.09 -6.21 9.23
N MET A 76 0.06 -6.70 9.69
CA MET A 76 0.64 -7.96 9.25
C MET A 76 1.35 -8.69 10.40
N ALA A 77 1.04 -9.99 10.54
CA ALA A 77 1.76 -10.84 11.48
C ALA A 77 3.21 -11.07 11.03
N SER A 78 3.46 -11.31 9.73
CA SER A 78 4.79 -11.62 9.20
C SER A 78 5.13 -10.71 8.03
N GLY A 79 6.35 -10.15 8.01
CA GLY A 79 6.78 -9.23 6.96
C GLY A 79 8.28 -9.20 6.71
N ARG A 80 8.69 -8.89 5.47
CA ARG A 80 10.10 -8.69 5.09
C ARG A 80 10.26 -7.53 4.10
N TYR A 81 11.52 -7.17 3.83
CA TYR A 81 11.90 -6.15 2.85
C TYR A 81 12.66 -6.78 1.66
N PRO A 82 11.96 -7.34 0.67
CA PRO A 82 12.56 -8.02 -0.48
C PRO A 82 13.13 -7.04 -1.52
N VAL A 83 14.21 -6.33 -1.19
CA VAL A 83 14.80 -5.24 -2.01
C VAL A 83 15.08 -5.66 -3.46
N LYS A 84 15.75 -6.80 -3.68
CA LYS A 84 16.12 -7.24 -5.03
C LYS A 84 14.88 -7.50 -5.91
N SER A 85 13.88 -8.17 -5.33
CA SER A 85 12.65 -8.52 -6.03
C SER A 85 11.84 -7.26 -6.35
N SER A 86 11.75 -6.31 -5.41
CA SER A 86 11.06 -5.04 -5.63
C SER A 86 11.68 -4.20 -6.76
N LYS A 87 13.02 -4.11 -6.84
CA LYS A 87 13.70 -3.39 -7.93
C LYS A 87 13.38 -3.95 -9.32
N ASN A 88 13.38 -5.28 -9.46
CA ASN A 88 13.06 -5.92 -10.74
C ASN A 88 11.58 -5.76 -11.11
N ILE A 89 10.67 -5.88 -10.13
CA ILE A 89 9.23 -5.68 -10.37
C ILE A 89 8.94 -4.23 -10.76
N LEU A 90 9.62 -3.25 -10.14
CA LEU A 90 9.48 -1.84 -10.47
C LEU A 90 9.81 -1.57 -11.96
N SER A 91 10.94 -2.10 -12.44
CA SER A 91 11.35 -1.97 -13.84
C SER A 91 10.32 -2.54 -14.84
N ILE A 92 9.62 -3.64 -14.47
CA ILE A 92 8.58 -4.23 -15.33
C ILE A 92 7.32 -3.36 -15.34
N ILE A 93 6.97 -2.75 -14.20
CA ILE A 93 5.84 -1.82 -14.11
C ILE A 93 6.13 -0.54 -14.90
N GLU A 94 7.35 -0.01 -14.82
CA GLU A 94 7.79 1.13 -15.65
C GLU A 94 7.72 0.79 -17.14
N SER A 95 8.16 -0.41 -17.52
CA SER A 95 8.02 -0.88 -18.91
C SER A 95 6.55 -0.98 -19.34
N ALA A 96 5.65 -1.44 -18.44
CA ALA A 96 4.22 -1.50 -18.71
C ALA A 96 3.58 -0.11 -18.85
N GLU A 97 4.05 0.86 -18.07
CA GLU A 97 3.63 2.27 -18.18
C GLU A 97 4.12 2.90 -19.49
N THR A 98 5.37 2.67 -19.90
CA THR A 98 5.85 3.13 -21.21
C THR A 98 5.00 2.56 -22.34
N ASN A 99 4.62 1.27 -22.27
CA ASN A 99 3.70 0.67 -23.23
C ASN A 99 2.29 1.31 -23.19
N ALA A 100 1.82 1.74 -22.03
CA ALA A 100 0.55 2.44 -21.89
C ALA A 100 0.62 3.85 -22.50
N GLN A 101 1.72 4.57 -22.26
CA GLN A 101 1.97 5.89 -22.82
C GLN A 101 2.06 5.85 -24.34
N GLN A 102 2.73 4.84 -24.91
CA GLN A 102 2.78 4.62 -26.36
C GLN A 102 1.41 4.36 -26.98
N LYS A 103 0.47 3.80 -26.22
CA LYS A 103 -0.91 3.60 -26.64
C LYS A 103 -1.80 4.83 -26.45
N GLY A 104 -1.28 5.91 -25.85
CA GLY A 104 -2.06 7.12 -25.54
C GLY A 104 -2.97 6.99 -24.32
N LEU A 105 -2.77 5.97 -23.46
CA LEU A 105 -3.53 5.83 -22.23
C LEU A 105 -3.11 6.87 -21.18
N ASN A 106 -4.05 7.34 -20.37
CA ASN A 106 -3.76 8.30 -19.32
C ASN A 106 -3.00 7.65 -18.14
N THR A 107 -1.71 7.95 -18.01
CA THR A 107 -0.82 7.37 -16.98
C THR A 107 -1.29 7.61 -15.55
N SER A 108 -1.98 8.73 -15.29
CA SER A 108 -2.51 9.08 -13.97
C SER A 108 -3.68 8.18 -13.53
N LYS A 109 -4.45 7.64 -14.48
CA LYS A 109 -5.64 6.82 -14.22
C LYS A 109 -5.39 5.31 -14.34
N LEU A 110 -4.13 4.90 -14.54
CA LEU A 110 -3.76 3.50 -14.65
C LEU A 110 -3.80 2.79 -13.29
N SER A 111 -4.38 1.60 -13.28
CA SER A 111 -4.34 0.68 -12.16
C SER A 111 -3.81 -0.70 -12.57
N VAL A 112 -3.20 -1.39 -11.61
CA VAL A 112 -2.70 -2.76 -11.80
C VAL A 112 -3.87 -3.73 -11.69
N VAL A 113 -4.40 -4.17 -12.83
CA VAL A 113 -5.51 -5.15 -12.89
C VAL A 113 -5.00 -6.54 -12.57
N HIS A 114 -3.94 -6.95 -13.26
CA HIS A 114 -3.36 -8.27 -13.11
C HIS A 114 -1.85 -8.17 -12.90
N ILE A 115 -1.37 -8.89 -11.91
CA ILE A 115 0.05 -9.10 -11.69
C ILE A 115 0.26 -10.49 -11.10
N SER A 116 1.20 -11.22 -11.69
CA SER A 116 1.49 -12.60 -11.30
C SER A 116 2.97 -12.90 -11.43
N ALA A 117 3.45 -13.78 -10.54
CA ALA A 117 4.80 -14.30 -10.57
C ALA A 117 4.76 -15.82 -10.74
N GLN A 118 5.47 -16.31 -11.74
CA GLN A 118 5.57 -17.73 -12.09
C GLN A 118 7.00 -18.23 -11.92
N LYS A 119 7.15 -19.52 -11.61
CA LYS A 119 8.47 -20.14 -11.46
C LYS A 119 9.07 -20.38 -12.85
N ALA A 120 10.29 -19.88 -13.04
CA ALA A 120 11.03 -20.11 -14.26
C ALA A 120 11.94 -21.34 -14.17
N ALA A 121 12.57 -21.69 -15.29
CA ALA A 121 13.58 -22.74 -15.31
C ALA A 121 14.76 -22.33 -14.42
N ASN A 122 15.11 -23.21 -13.48
CA ASN A 122 16.19 -22.94 -12.54
C ASN A 122 17.48 -23.60 -13.04
N GLN A 123 18.46 -22.78 -13.44
CA GLN A 123 19.78 -23.28 -13.84
C GLN A 123 20.57 -23.77 -12.62
N PRO A 124 21.31 -24.90 -12.72
CA PRO A 124 22.23 -25.33 -11.68
C PRO A 124 23.36 -24.30 -11.51
N ARG A 125 23.82 -24.10 -10.28
CA ARG A 125 25.06 -23.36 -10.04
C ARG A 125 26.23 -24.33 -10.06
N TYR A 126 27.30 -23.94 -10.74
CA TYR A 126 28.57 -24.63 -10.69
C TYR A 126 29.20 -24.49 -9.29
N GLY A 127 29.96 -25.51 -8.86
CA GLY A 127 30.72 -25.49 -7.61
C GLY A 127 30.67 -26.82 -6.84
N ARG A 128 31.46 -26.88 -5.76
CA ARG A 128 31.66 -28.08 -4.92
C ARG A 128 30.35 -28.63 -4.34
N HIS A 129 29.43 -27.75 -3.94
CA HIS A 129 28.13 -28.15 -3.39
C HIS A 129 27.10 -28.38 -4.48
N ARG A 130 26.92 -29.65 -4.85
CA ARG A 130 25.92 -30.11 -5.82
C ARG A 130 24.48 -29.76 -5.36
N GLY A 131 23.57 -29.57 -6.32
CA GLY A 131 22.13 -29.38 -6.05
C GLY A 131 21.66 -27.93 -5.86
N ARG A 132 22.55 -26.94 -5.74
CA ARG A 132 22.14 -25.53 -5.69
C ARG A 132 21.64 -25.07 -7.06
N ARG A 133 20.40 -24.56 -7.10
CA ARG A 133 19.82 -23.98 -8.32
C ARG A 133 19.62 -22.48 -8.17
N ALA A 134 19.92 -21.73 -9.23
CA ALA A 134 19.61 -20.31 -9.30
C ALA A 134 18.09 -20.14 -9.29
N LYS A 135 17.60 -19.19 -8.48
CA LYS A 135 16.19 -18.83 -8.46
C LYS A 135 15.91 -17.91 -9.63
N ARG A 136 14.94 -18.29 -10.47
CA ARG A 136 14.49 -17.51 -11.61
C ARG A 136 12.96 -17.41 -11.59
N THR A 137 12.41 -16.28 -12.06
CA THR A 137 10.96 -16.05 -12.08
C THR A 137 10.53 -15.35 -13.35
N HIS A 138 9.37 -15.71 -13.88
CA HIS A 138 8.65 -14.89 -14.84
C HIS A 138 7.67 -13.99 -14.08
N ILE A 139 7.53 -12.74 -14.49
CA ILE A 139 6.52 -11.82 -13.97
C ILE A 139 5.74 -11.26 -15.14
N GLU A 140 4.42 -11.27 -15.02
CA GLU A 140 3.52 -10.63 -15.96
C GLU A 140 2.73 -9.53 -15.26
N VAL A 141 2.51 -8.42 -15.97
CA VAL A 141 1.76 -7.25 -15.49
C VAL A 141 0.79 -6.83 -16.59
N VAL A 142 -0.44 -6.53 -16.18
CA VAL A 142 -1.47 -5.89 -17.02
C VAL A 142 -2.00 -4.67 -16.26
N LEU A 143 -1.95 -3.54 -16.95
CA LEU A 143 -2.49 -2.26 -16.52
C LEU A 143 -3.74 -1.97 -17.33
N ALA A 144 -4.74 -1.37 -16.71
CA ALA A 144 -5.90 -0.82 -17.41
C ALA A 144 -6.18 0.58 -16.93
N GLU A 145 -6.80 1.38 -17.79
CA GLU A 145 -7.39 2.64 -17.38
C GLU A 145 -8.62 2.36 -16.52
N THR A 146 -8.63 2.95 -15.33
CA THR A 146 -9.78 2.83 -14.44
C THR A 146 -10.76 3.92 -14.85
N ALA A 147 -11.88 3.56 -15.47
CA ALA A 147 -13.02 4.47 -15.54
C ALA A 147 -13.38 4.81 -14.09
N GLU A 148 -13.49 6.09 -13.75
CA GLU A 148 -13.93 6.54 -12.44
C GLU A 148 -15.33 5.97 -12.17
N GLN A 149 -15.38 4.81 -11.53
CA GLN A 149 -16.55 4.48 -10.73
C GLN A 149 -16.40 5.30 -9.46
N GLU A 150 -17.12 6.42 -9.43
CA GLU A 150 -17.40 7.16 -8.22
C GLU A 150 -17.65 6.17 -7.07
N GLN A 151 -17.00 6.45 -5.96
CA GLN A 151 -17.02 5.60 -4.78
C GLN A 151 -18.45 5.48 -4.24
N LYS A 152 -19.25 4.52 -4.72
CA LYS A 152 -20.39 3.97 -3.98
C LYS A 152 -19.87 3.09 -2.84
N LYS A 153 -19.21 3.74 -1.89
CA LYS A 153 -19.00 3.24 -0.52
C LYS A 153 -19.36 4.36 0.43
N GLY A 154 -20.65 4.71 0.44
CA GLY A 154 -21.29 5.19 1.65
C GLY A 154 -21.08 4.14 2.72
N ARG A 155 -20.09 4.36 3.57
CA ARG A 155 -20.03 3.78 4.91
C ARG A 155 -21.38 4.12 5.54
N HIS A 156 -22.25 3.15 5.74
CA HIS A 156 -23.43 3.35 6.59
C HIS A 156 -22.93 3.76 7.97
N LYS A 157 -22.99 5.06 8.23
CA LYS A 157 -22.87 5.66 9.56
C LYS A 157 -24.16 5.24 10.28
N LYS A 158 -24.07 4.29 11.20
CA LYS A 158 -25.22 3.80 11.98
C LYS A 158 -25.26 4.53 13.31
N GLU A 159 -25.77 5.76 13.28
CA GLU A 159 -26.20 6.59 14.41
C GLU A 159 -27.33 7.45 13.80
N SER A 160 -28.57 7.54 14.28
CA SER A 160 -29.19 7.27 15.58
C SER A 160 -30.72 7.26 15.40
N LYS A 161 -31.46 6.39 16.11
CA LYS A 161 -32.85 6.65 16.57
C LYS A 161 -33.34 5.55 17.52
N SER A 162 -33.17 5.79 18.81
CA SER A 162 -34.06 5.27 19.85
C SER A 162 -34.08 6.31 20.97
N GLU A 163 -34.82 7.39 20.73
CA GLU A 163 -35.27 8.28 21.79
C GLU A 163 -36.59 7.77 22.36
N LYS A 164 -36.66 7.80 23.70
CA LYS A 164 -37.86 7.96 24.56
C LYS A 164 -38.77 6.76 24.81
N LYS A 165 -38.63 6.22 26.03
CA LYS A 165 -39.65 6.11 27.09
C LYS A 165 -38.89 6.08 28.44
N GLU A 166 -39.26 6.64 29.57
CA GLU A 166 -39.98 7.84 30.00
C GLU A 166 -39.71 7.96 31.53
N SER A 167 -39.49 9.18 32.03
CA SER A 167 -39.71 9.69 33.41
C SER A 167 -39.32 8.90 34.68
N SER A 168 -38.38 9.44 35.47
CA SER A 168 -38.61 9.83 36.89
C SER A 168 -37.41 10.59 37.50
N GLU A 169 -37.64 11.89 37.79
CA GLU A 169 -37.10 12.78 38.84
C GLU A 169 -35.62 13.23 38.95
N MET A 170 -35.48 14.52 39.31
CA MET A 170 -34.25 15.34 39.44
C MET A 170 -33.69 15.34 40.89
N PRO A 171 -32.47 15.88 41.14
CA PRO A 171 -32.39 17.29 41.54
C PRO A 171 -31.21 18.10 40.97
N LYS A 172 -31.48 19.40 40.78
CA LYS A 172 -30.54 20.48 40.46
C LYS A 172 -29.56 20.74 41.61
N LYS A 173 -28.26 20.80 41.33
CA LYS A 173 -27.30 21.74 41.94
C LYS A 173 -25.93 21.65 41.24
N ASP A 174 -25.26 22.80 41.18
CA ASP A 174 -23.82 22.97 40.96
C ASP A 174 -23.28 23.07 39.53
N LEU A 175 -23.78 24.07 38.80
CA LEU A 175 -23.07 24.72 37.69
C LEU A 175 -23.01 26.24 37.94
N ASP A 176 -22.18 26.71 38.89
CA ASP A 176 -21.71 28.13 38.91
C ASP A 176 -20.49 28.40 39.85
N LYS A 177 -19.49 27.51 39.93
CA LYS A 177 -18.30 27.77 40.79
C LYS A 177 -16.91 27.52 40.18
N SER A 178 -16.80 27.00 38.96
CA SER A 178 -15.49 26.71 38.35
C SER A 178 -15.02 27.73 37.31
N PHE A 179 -15.90 28.51 36.66
CA PHE A 179 -15.52 29.44 35.59
C PHE A 179 -15.14 30.87 36.05
N LYS A 180 -15.27 31.20 37.34
CA LYS A 180 -14.93 32.54 37.88
C LYS A 180 -13.55 32.63 38.55
N LYS A 181 -12.77 31.54 38.60
CA LYS A 181 -11.47 31.50 39.30
C LYS A 181 -10.24 31.69 38.39
N GLU A 182 -10.33 31.38 37.10
CA GLU A 182 -9.20 31.52 36.17
C GLU A 182 -9.07 32.94 35.59
N ALA A 183 -10.18 33.63 35.30
CA ALA A 183 -10.15 34.97 34.70
C ALA A 183 -9.65 36.09 35.64
N LYS A 184 -9.46 35.83 36.95
CA LYS A 184 -8.98 36.83 37.93
C LYS A 184 -7.48 36.76 38.20
N HIS A 185 -6.78 35.73 37.71
CA HIS A 185 -5.35 35.56 37.96
C HIS A 185 -4.46 36.26 36.91
N ASP A 186 -4.94 36.38 35.67
CA ASP A 186 -4.12 36.93 34.57
C ASP A 186 -4.16 38.46 34.45
N VAL A 187 -5.20 39.14 34.96
CA VAL A 187 -5.30 40.61 34.90
C VAL A 187 -4.45 41.31 35.98
N LYS A 188 -4.16 40.66 37.11
CA LYS A 188 -3.35 41.23 38.20
C LYS A 188 -1.83 41.18 37.97
N LYS A 189 -1.32 40.31 37.08
CA LYS A 189 0.11 40.22 36.78
C LYS A 189 0.60 41.26 35.75
N ALA A 190 -0.31 41.89 35.01
CA ALA A 190 0.02 42.85 33.97
C ALA A 190 0.10 44.31 34.47
N HIS A 191 -0.38 44.60 35.68
CA HIS A 191 -0.50 45.98 36.18
C HIS A 191 0.62 46.42 37.15
N ASP A 192 1.53 45.51 37.55
CA ASP A 192 2.52 45.71 38.63
C ASP A 192 3.99 45.76 38.16
N LYS A 193 4.23 45.93 36.84
CA LYS A 193 5.59 46.08 36.27
C LYS A 193 5.77 47.33 35.41
N GLY A 194 4.98 48.37 35.65
CA GLY A 194 5.13 49.68 35.00
C GLY A 194 5.08 50.82 36.01
N GLY A 195 6.26 51.37 36.35
CA GLY A 195 6.47 52.54 37.24
C GLY A 195 7.07 52.11 38.59
N GLU A 196 8.19 52.63 39.09
CA GLU A 196 8.81 53.95 38.93
C GLU A 196 10.34 53.91 39.06
N LYS A 197 10.95 54.96 38.49
CA LYS A 197 12.34 55.37 38.62
C LYS A 197 12.65 55.85 40.06
N LYS A 198 13.86 55.57 40.53
CA LYS A 198 14.78 56.54 41.13
C LYS A 198 16.21 56.16 40.76
#